data_AF-A0A2J6WF35-F1
#
_entry.id   AF-A0A2J6WF35-F1
#
_cell.length_a   1.000
_cell.length_b   1.000
_cell.length_c   1.000
_cell.angle_alpha   90.00
_cell.angle_beta   90.00
_cell.angle_gamma   90.00
#
_symmetry.space_group_name_H-M   'P 1'
#
loop_
_entity.id
_entity.type
_entity.pdbx_description
1 polymer ?
#
loop_
_entity_poly.entity_id
_entity_poly.type
_entity_poly.pdbx_seq_one_letter_code
_entity_poly.pdbx_strand_id
1 'polypeptide(L)'
;MKNKVDIVRNIYLFGVSIIGIIFLIIGILRIVDALSFIYFSSEGIKTEHLYYYQNLYQGIVMALLGLLIFIFHWYFIVKEKRLGKMRNIEYESSMNFFEAIFFYLLSFIGIIIFISSSMGLVSGLYNIKYPPPVFDNNGKIIQETPPYVTTDMGKVIKSGISMLIGLVTFLIGFLKTQISMKKVDSQEINT
;
A
#
# COMPACT_ATOMS: atom_id res chain seq x y z
N MET A 1 30.43 1.64 -24.98
CA MET A 1 28.94 1.73 -25.08
C MET A 1 28.17 0.73 -24.21
N LYS A 2 28.79 -0.10 -23.35
CA LYS A 2 28.09 -1.09 -22.50
C LYS A 2 27.15 -0.49 -21.44
N ASN A 3 27.43 0.72 -20.95
CA ASN A 3 26.74 1.27 -19.77
C ASN A 3 25.25 1.63 -20.00
N LYS A 4 24.85 2.09 -21.20
CA LYS A 4 23.47 2.55 -21.44
C LYS A 4 22.45 1.41 -21.42
N VAL A 5 22.80 0.26 -22.02
CA VAL A 5 21.91 -0.91 -22.08
C VAL A 5 21.69 -1.49 -20.68
N ASP A 6 22.75 -1.57 -19.88
CA ASP A 6 22.68 -2.07 -18.50
C ASP A 6 21.85 -1.15 -17.60
N ILE A 7 21.98 0.17 -17.76
CA ILE A 7 21.14 1.17 -17.06
C ILE A 7 19.66 0.97 -17.41
N VAL A 8 19.31 0.89 -18.70
CA VAL A 8 17.91 0.72 -19.14
C VAL A 8 17.35 -0.60 -18.63
N ARG A 9 18.14 -1.68 -18.65
CA ARG A 9 17.74 -2.99 -18.09
C ARG A 9 17.46 -2.90 -16.59
N ASN A 10 18.32 -2.24 -15.81
CA ASN A 10 18.10 -2.09 -14.38
C ASN A 10 16.86 -1.25 -14.08
N ILE A 11 16.66 -0.13 -14.79
CA ILE A 11 15.43 0.68 -14.68
C ILE A 11 14.20 -0.20 -14.97
N TYR A 12 14.25 -1.01 -16.03
CA TYR A 12 13.17 -1.93 -16.36
C TYR A 12 12.93 -2.95 -15.24
N LEU A 13 13.96 -3.66 -14.77
CA LEU A 13 13.80 -4.71 -13.77
C LEU A 13 13.24 -4.16 -12.44
N PHE A 14 13.87 -3.11 -11.89
CA PHE A 14 13.41 -2.49 -10.64
C PHE A 14 12.07 -1.78 -10.81
N GLY A 15 11.85 -1.12 -11.96
CA GLY A 15 10.60 -0.44 -12.30
C GLY A 15 9.41 -1.41 -12.40
N VAL A 16 9.57 -2.53 -13.10
CA VAL A 16 8.51 -3.53 -13.20
C VAL A 16 8.31 -4.27 -11.89
N SER A 17 9.38 -4.54 -11.12
CA SER A 17 9.25 -5.08 -9.77
C SER A 17 8.43 -4.16 -8.86
N ILE A 18 8.63 -2.85 -8.91
CA ILE A 18 7.88 -1.92 -8.05
C ILE A 18 6.42 -1.83 -8.48
N ILE A 19 6.14 -1.86 -9.78
CA ILE A 19 4.76 -1.95 -10.30
C ILE A 19 4.08 -3.22 -9.80
N GLY A 20 4.79 -4.37 -9.80
CA GLY A 20 4.28 -5.62 -9.24
C GLY A 20 3.89 -5.49 -7.76
N ILE A 21 4.72 -4.84 -6.95
CA ILE A 21 4.41 -4.56 -5.53
C ILE A 21 3.22 -3.60 -5.39
N ILE A 22 3.14 -2.55 -6.21
CA ILE A 22 1.99 -1.62 -6.19
C ILE A 22 0.69 -2.37 -6.48
N PHE A 23 0.68 -3.23 -7.50
CA PHE A 23 -0.48 -4.07 -7.84
C PHE A 23 -0.83 -5.04 -6.71
N LEU A 24 0.17 -5.64 -6.08
CA LEU A 24 -0.02 -6.51 -4.92
C LEU A 24 -0.68 -5.76 -3.76
N ILE A 25 -0.14 -4.60 -3.40
CA ILE A 25 -0.66 -3.77 -2.30
C ILE A 25 -2.08 -3.30 -2.61
N ILE A 26 -2.33 -2.72 -3.79
CA ILE A 26 -3.68 -2.27 -4.20
C ILE A 26 -4.65 -3.44 -4.19
N GLY A 27 -4.24 -4.61 -4.72
CA GLY A 27 -5.05 -5.82 -4.70
C GLY A 27 -5.47 -6.23 -3.29
N ILE A 28 -4.51 -6.28 -2.35
CA ILE A 28 -4.78 -6.58 -0.94
C ILE A 28 -5.71 -5.53 -0.33
N LEU A 29 -5.49 -4.24 -0.56
CA LEU A 29 -6.35 -3.18 -0.02
C LEU A 29 -7.79 -3.31 -0.54
N ARG A 30 -7.99 -3.70 -1.80
CA ARG A 30 -9.33 -3.95 -2.36
C ARG A 30 -9.99 -5.19 -1.77
N ILE A 31 -9.23 -6.26 -1.52
CA ILE A 31 -9.72 -7.45 -0.83
C ILE A 31 -10.19 -7.07 0.57
N VAL A 32 -9.36 -6.35 1.33
CA VAL A 32 -9.69 -5.89 2.69
C VAL A 32 -10.94 -5.03 2.67
N ASP A 33 -11.04 -4.08 1.74
CA ASP A 33 -12.22 -3.23 1.57
C ASP A 33 -13.49 -4.05 1.32
N ALA A 34 -13.46 -4.92 0.33
CA ALA A 34 -14.61 -5.75 -0.03
C ALA A 34 -15.05 -6.67 1.12
N LEU A 35 -14.09 -7.30 1.81
CA LEU A 35 -14.39 -8.16 2.95
C LEU A 35 -14.95 -7.35 4.13
N SER A 36 -14.39 -6.18 4.44
CA SER A 36 -14.92 -5.31 5.50
C SER A 36 -16.37 -4.93 5.24
N PHE A 37 -16.74 -4.60 4.00
CA PHE A 37 -18.13 -4.31 3.65
C PHE A 37 -19.03 -5.55 3.67
N ILE A 38 -18.58 -6.69 3.16
CA ILE A 38 -19.38 -7.93 3.14
C ILE A 38 -19.74 -8.37 4.58
N TYR A 39 -18.82 -8.23 5.53
CA TYR A 39 -19.02 -8.71 6.90
C TYR A 39 -19.54 -7.65 7.89
N PHE A 40 -19.26 -6.36 7.67
CA PHE A 40 -19.56 -5.28 8.64
C PHE A 40 -20.40 -4.16 8.04
N SER A 41 -21.21 -4.45 7.01
CA SER A 41 -22.08 -3.46 6.37
C SER A 41 -22.95 -2.73 7.41
N SER A 42 -22.83 -1.39 7.45
CA SER A 42 -23.73 -0.55 8.25
C SER A 42 -25.16 -0.69 7.71
N GLU A 43 -26.13 -0.83 8.62
CA GLU A 43 -27.55 -0.91 8.29
C GLU A 43 -27.98 0.26 7.39
N GLY A 44 -28.61 -0.05 6.25
CA GLY A 44 -29.22 0.95 5.36
C GLY A 44 -28.68 1.00 3.94
N ILE A 45 -27.55 0.36 3.63
CA ILE A 45 -27.04 0.30 2.25
C ILE A 45 -27.20 -1.13 1.70
N LYS A 46 -28.39 -1.44 1.18
CA LYS A 46 -28.60 -2.58 0.28
C LYS A 46 -27.93 -2.33 -1.10
N THR A 47 -26.80 -1.62 -1.13
CA THR A 47 -25.94 -1.57 -2.32
C THR A 47 -25.53 -2.98 -2.65
N GLU A 48 -25.79 -3.34 -3.90
CA GLU A 48 -25.68 -4.67 -4.46
C GLU A 48 -24.39 -5.37 -4.02
N HIS A 49 -24.52 -6.45 -3.26
CA HIS A 49 -23.41 -7.35 -2.91
C HIS A 49 -22.54 -7.71 -4.13
N LEU A 50 -23.14 -7.72 -5.33
CA LEU A 50 -22.47 -7.89 -6.62
C LEU A 50 -21.26 -6.95 -6.79
N TYR A 51 -21.39 -5.67 -6.44
CA TYR A 51 -20.30 -4.68 -6.52
C TYR A 51 -19.11 -5.09 -5.65
N TYR A 52 -19.37 -5.52 -4.40
CA TYR A 52 -18.32 -5.94 -3.49
C TYR A 52 -17.68 -7.27 -3.88
N TYR A 53 -18.45 -8.23 -4.41
CA TYR A 53 -17.89 -9.46 -4.97
C TYR A 53 -17.02 -9.20 -6.20
N GLN A 54 -17.41 -8.27 -7.08
CA GLN A 54 -16.59 -7.86 -8.22
C GLN A 54 -15.29 -7.21 -7.75
N ASN A 55 -15.36 -6.33 -6.74
CA ASN A 55 -14.16 -5.73 -6.13
C ASN A 55 -13.25 -6.76 -5.47
N LEU A 56 -13.82 -7.75 -4.78
CA LEU A 56 -13.08 -8.85 -4.18
C LEU A 56 -12.33 -9.66 -5.26
N TYR A 57 -13.02 -10.06 -6.33
CA TYR A 57 -12.43 -10.80 -7.43
C TYR A 57 -11.31 -10.00 -8.12
N GLN A 58 -11.56 -8.73 -8.45
CA GLN A 58 -10.54 -7.84 -9.02
C GLN A 58 -9.33 -7.69 -8.08
N GLY A 59 -9.57 -7.54 -6.77
CA GLY A 59 -8.52 -7.47 -5.76
C GLY A 59 -7.65 -8.74 -5.73
N ILE A 60 -8.28 -9.92 -5.75
CA ILE A 60 -7.59 -11.22 -5.81
C ILE A 60 -6.73 -11.32 -7.07
N VAL A 61 -7.30 -11.03 -8.24
CA VAL A 61 -6.57 -11.09 -9.51
C VAL A 61 -5.40 -10.11 -9.53
N MET A 62 -5.60 -8.87 -9.09
CA MET A 62 -4.53 -7.87 -8.99
C MET A 62 -3.43 -8.30 -8.01
N ALA A 63 -3.79 -8.86 -6.85
CA ALA A 63 -2.84 -9.33 -5.87
C ALA A 63 -1.98 -10.48 -6.41
N LEU A 64 -2.61 -11.48 -7.03
CA LEU A 64 -1.91 -12.63 -7.61
C LEU A 64 -1.00 -12.22 -8.77
N LEU A 65 -1.50 -11.39 -9.70
CA LEU A 65 -0.69 -10.91 -10.81
C LEU A 65 0.48 -10.04 -10.32
N GLY A 66 0.22 -9.13 -9.38
CA GLY A 66 1.26 -8.30 -8.77
C GLY A 66 2.36 -9.13 -8.10
N LEU A 67 1.96 -10.16 -7.34
CA LEU A 67 2.87 -11.11 -6.71
C LEU A 67 3.73 -11.86 -7.73
N LEU A 68 3.10 -12.41 -8.79
CA LEU A 68 3.81 -13.15 -9.83
C LEU A 68 4.81 -12.25 -10.58
N ILE A 69 4.40 -11.03 -10.95
CA ILE A 69 5.27 -10.05 -11.60
C ILE A 69 6.45 -9.72 -10.68
N PHE A 70 6.20 -9.44 -9.40
CA PHE A 70 7.25 -9.11 -8.44
C PHE A 70 8.24 -10.27 -8.28
N ILE A 71 7.77 -11.49 -7.98
CA ILE A 71 8.65 -12.66 -7.76
C ILE A 71 9.51 -12.91 -9.00
N PHE A 72 8.91 -12.87 -10.20
CA PHE A 72 9.63 -13.11 -11.43
C PHE A 72 10.75 -12.09 -11.64
N HIS A 73 10.44 -10.79 -11.58
CA HIS A 73 11.45 -9.75 -11.81
C HIS A 73 12.49 -9.68 -10.69
N TRP A 74 12.07 -9.89 -9.44
CA TRP A 74 12.99 -9.94 -8.30
C TRP A 74 13.96 -11.12 -8.40
N TYR A 75 13.50 -12.28 -8.88
CA TYR A 75 14.38 -13.42 -9.14
C TYR A 75 15.47 -13.07 -10.15
N PHE A 76 15.15 -12.36 -11.24
CA PHE A 76 16.15 -11.91 -12.21
C PHE A 76 17.13 -10.90 -11.61
N ILE A 77 16.65 -9.96 -10.79
CA ILE A 77 17.52 -9.01 -10.08
C ILE A 77 18.53 -9.76 -9.21
N VAL A 78 18.06 -10.70 -8.38
CA VAL A 78 18.92 -11.52 -7.51
C VAL A 78 19.91 -12.37 -8.31
N LYS A 79 19.44 -13.00 -9.39
CA LYS A 79 20.28 -13.82 -10.28
C LYS A 79 21.40 -13.00 -10.92
N GLU A 80 21.09 -11.82 -11.44
CA GLU A 80 22.06 -10.94 -12.08
C GLU A 80 23.06 -10.34 -11.09
N LYS A 81 22.60 -10.02 -9.87
CA LYS A 81 23.47 -9.60 -8.77
C LYS A 81 24.49 -10.68 -8.41
N ARG A 82 24.06 -11.95 -8.30
CA ARG A 82 24.95 -13.10 -8.05
C ARG A 82 25.97 -13.33 -9.16
N LEU A 83 25.59 -13.05 -10.41
CA LEU A 83 26.48 -13.15 -11.56
C LEU A 83 27.44 -11.96 -11.71
N GLY A 84 27.40 -10.98 -10.79
CA GLY A 84 28.26 -9.80 -10.83
C GLY A 84 27.93 -8.82 -11.97
N LYS A 85 26.78 -8.96 -12.63
CA LYS A 85 26.40 -8.14 -13.79
C LYS A 85 25.93 -6.72 -13.42
N MET A 86 25.61 -6.49 -12.15
CA MET A 86 25.07 -5.21 -11.64
C MET A 86 26.10 -4.33 -10.90
N ARG A 87 27.39 -4.50 -11.18
CA ARG A 87 28.48 -3.92 -10.36
C ARG A 87 28.94 -2.50 -10.72
N ASN A 88 28.27 -1.80 -11.62
CA ASN A 88 28.87 -0.63 -12.29
C ASN A 88 28.48 0.74 -11.72
N ILE A 89 27.66 0.81 -10.67
CA ILE A 89 27.33 2.07 -9.98
C ILE A 89 27.30 1.78 -8.48
N GLU A 90 28.48 1.62 -7.90
CA GLU A 90 28.64 1.58 -6.45
C GLU A 90 28.29 2.97 -5.91
N TYR A 91 27.23 3.03 -5.10
CA TYR A 91 26.99 4.16 -4.20
C TYR A 91 27.78 3.88 -2.91
N GLU A 92 27.84 4.83 -1.97
CA GLU A 92 28.35 4.64 -0.59
C GLU A 92 27.49 3.63 0.23
N SER A 93 27.02 2.55 -0.38
CA SER A 93 26.10 1.56 0.17
C SER A 93 26.39 0.17 -0.40
N SER A 94 26.13 -0.91 0.37
CA SER A 94 26.20 -2.29 -0.14
C SER A 94 25.14 -2.63 -1.22
N MET A 95 24.28 -1.67 -1.55
CA MET A 95 23.22 -1.73 -2.54
C MET A 95 23.60 -0.92 -3.78
N ASN A 96 23.19 -1.39 -4.95
CA ASN A 96 23.33 -0.57 -6.15
C ASN A 96 22.32 0.60 -6.12
N PHE A 97 22.60 1.65 -6.90
CA PHE A 97 21.78 2.86 -6.96
C PHE A 97 20.27 2.58 -7.21
N PHE A 98 19.95 1.65 -8.10
CA PHE A 98 18.55 1.32 -8.45
C PHE A 98 17.83 0.56 -7.34
N GLU A 99 18.53 -0.32 -6.63
CA GLU A 99 18.04 -1.03 -5.46
C GLU A 99 17.74 -0.02 -4.34
N ALA A 100 18.60 0.97 -4.11
CA ALA A 100 18.35 2.05 -3.17
C ALA A 100 17.06 2.82 -3.52
N ILE A 101 16.92 3.29 -4.77
CA ILE A 101 15.70 3.96 -5.26
C ILE A 101 14.46 3.09 -5.01
N PHE A 102 14.53 1.80 -5.33
CA PHE A 102 13.42 0.87 -5.14
C PHE A 102 12.95 0.84 -3.67
N PHE A 103 13.86 0.70 -2.71
CA PHE A 103 13.48 0.64 -1.29
C PHE A 103 13.07 1.99 -0.71
N TYR A 104 13.60 3.11 -1.22
CA TYR A 104 13.09 4.44 -0.89
C TYR A 104 11.65 4.64 -1.36
N LEU A 105 11.35 4.28 -2.61
CA LEU A 105 9.99 4.35 -3.14
C LEU A 105 9.03 3.41 -2.38
N LEU A 106 9.48 2.21 -2.04
CA LEU A 106 8.72 1.28 -1.21
C LEU A 106 8.40 1.88 0.16
N SER A 107 9.40 2.49 0.81
CA SER A 107 9.24 3.19 2.08
C SER A 107 8.22 4.34 1.97
N PHE A 108 8.33 5.15 0.92
CA PHE A 108 7.43 6.27 0.65
C PHE A 108 5.97 5.82 0.45
N ILE A 109 5.74 4.76 -0.35
CA ILE A 109 4.41 4.16 -0.53
C ILE A 109 3.85 3.68 0.81
N GLY A 110 4.66 3.02 1.63
CA GLY A 110 4.27 2.57 2.96
C GLY A 110 3.79 3.71 3.86
N ILE A 111 4.52 4.83 3.88
CA ILE A 111 4.16 6.04 4.64
C ILE A 111 2.82 6.62 4.17
N ILE A 112 2.61 6.75 2.86
CA ILE A 112 1.35 7.28 2.31
C ILE A 112 0.16 6.43 2.78
N ILE A 113 0.30 5.11 2.67
CA ILE A 113 -0.76 4.17 3.09
C ILE A 113 -0.98 4.28 4.59
N PHE A 114 0.08 4.32 5.39
CA PHE A 114 0.00 4.45 6.84
C PHE A 114 -0.78 5.71 7.24
N ILE A 115 -0.37 6.89 6.75
CA ILE A 115 -1.01 8.17 7.07
C ILE A 115 -2.48 8.19 6.64
N SER A 116 -2.76 7.82 5.39
CA SER A 116 -4.12 7.80 4.85
C SER A 116 -5.02 6.86 5.65
N SER A 117 -4.49 5.71 6.07
CA SER A 117 -5.22 4.73 6.86
C SER A 117 -5.41 5.18 8.31
N SER A 118 -4.45 5.87 8.91
CA SER A 118 -4.62 6.48 10.24
C SER A 118 -5.76 7.51 10.24
N MET A 119 -5.85 8.36 9.20
CA MET A 119 -6.98 9.28 9.03
C MET A 119 -8.30 8.53 8.85
N GLY A 120 -8.30 7.44 8.07
CA GLY A 120 -9.44 6.55 7.89
C GLY A 120 -9.92 5.93 9.21
N LEU A 121 -8.98 5.52 10.07
CA LEU A 121 -9.27 4.92 11.37
C LEU A 121 -9.93 5.92 12.32
N VAL A 122 -9.34 7.12 12.46
CA VAL A 122 -9.90 8.19 13.29
C VAL A 122 -11.31 8.57 12.81
N SER A 123 -11.49 8.74 11.50
CA SER A 123 -12.79 9.08 10.92
C SER A 123 -13.79 7.91 10.88
N GLY A 124 -13.35 6.68 11.15
CA GLY A 124 -14.24 5.54 11.41
C GLY A 124 -14.73 5.49 12.86
N LEU A 125 -13.86 5.88 13.81
CA LEU A 125 -14.22 5.99 15.23
C LEU A 125 -15.18 7.16 15.50
N TYR A 126 -14.99 8.28 14.79
CA TYR A 126 -15.76 9.51 14.96
C TYR A 126 -16.56 9.86 13.69
N ASN A 127 -17.54 9.02 13.34
CA ASN A 127 -18.40 9.28 12.18
C ASN A 127 -19.61 10.13 12.60
N ILE A 128 -19.60 11.42 12.26
CA ILE A 128 -20.69 12.36 12.58
C ILE A 128 -21.80 12.18 11.54
N LYS A 129 -22.98 11.74 11.97
CA LYS A 129 -24.18 11.67 11.13
C LYS A 129 -25.01 12.93 11.28
N TYR A 130 -25.40 13.51 10.15
CA TYR A 130 -26.33 14.63 10.05
C TYR A 130 -27.67 14.09 9.53
N PRO A 131 -28.57 13.63 10.42
CA PRO A 131 -29.88 13.15 10.00
C PRO A 131 -30.69 14.28 9.34
N PRO A 132 -31.53 13.97 8.33
CA PRO A 132 -32.43 14.97 7.78
C PRO A 132 -33.47 15.38 8.84
N PRO A 133 -33.92 16.64 8.83
CA PRO A 133 -35.00 17.08 9.69
C PRO A 133 -36.30 16.32 9.37
N VAL A 134 -37.15 16.15 10.37
CA VAL A 134 -38.46 15.48 10.20
C VAL A 134 -39.47 16.50 9.73
N PHE A 135 -40.11 16.25 8.58
CA PHE A 135 -41.12 17.13 7.99
C PHE A 135 -42.54 16.61 8.23
N ASP A 136 -43.52 17.51 8.40
CA ASP A 136 -44.95 17.17 8.39
C ASP A 136 -45.47 16.95 6.96
N ASN A 137 -46.73 16.51 6.85
CA ASN A 137 -47.41 16.33 5.56
C ASN A 137 -47.55 17.65 4.76
N ASN A 138 -47.29 18.80 5.38
CA ASN A 138 -47.34 20.12 4.76
C ASN A 138 -45.92 20.69 4.47
N GLY A 139 -44.86 19.91 4.65
CA GLY A 139 -43.48 20.31 4.43
C GLY A 139 -42.86 21.22 5.51
N LYS A 140 -43.51 21.41 6.66
CA LYS A 140 -42.94 22.14 7.81
C LYS A 140 -42.06 21.21 8.65
N ILE A 141 -40.94 21.74 9.14
CA ILE A 141 -40.04 21.00 10.04
C ILE A 141 -40.76 20.83 11.39
N ILE A 142 -41.02 19.58 11.77
CA ILE A 142 -41.59 19.19 13.06
C ILE A 142 -40.49 19.09 14.11
N GLN A 143 -39.33 18.55 13.71
CA GLN A 143 -38.23 18.27 14.63
C GLN A 143 -36.89 18.38 13.91
N GLU A 144 -35.99 19.19 14.48
CA GLU A 144 -34.56 19.13 14.16
C GLU A 144 -33.93 18.00 14.95
N THR A 145 -33.29 17.06 14.25
CA THR A 145 -32.52 15.99 14.84
C THR A 145 -31.06 16.43 14.94
N PRO A 146 -30.49 16.57 16.16
CA PRO A 146 -29.13 17.04 16.31
C PRO A 146 -28.13 16.01 15.73
N PRO A 147 -26.96 16.46 15.25
CA PRO A 147 -25.92 15.57 14.80
C PRO A 147 -25.45 14.68 15.95
N TYR A 148 -25.17 13.42 15.64
CA TYR A 148 -24.71 12.44 16.61
C TYR A 148 -23.52 11.65 16.08
N VAL A 149 -22.65 11.22 16.99
CA VAL A 149 -21.46 10.44 16.66
C VAL A 149 -21.83 8.96 16.60
N THR A 150 -21.36 8.31 15.54
CA THR A 150 -21.47 6.86 15.36
C THR A 150 -20.09 6.27 15.08
N THR A 151 -19.92 4.98 15.36
CA THR A 151 -18.73 4.23 14.97
C THR A 151 -19.03 3.39 13.72
N ASP A 152 -18.21 3.53 12.70
CA ASP A 152 -18.25 2.68 11.50
C ASP A 152 -17.21 1.56 11.61
N MET A 153 -17.63 0.41 12.11
CA MET A 153 -16.73 -0.73 12.37
C MET A 153 -16.08 -1.26 11.09
N GLY A 154 -16.79 -1.25 9.95
CA GLY A 154 -16.21 -1.66 8.66
C GLY A 154 -15.05 -0.76 8.26
N LYS A 155 -15.23 0.55 8.38
CA LYS A 155 -14.17 1.54 8.13
C LYS A 155 -13.02 1.43 9.11
N VAL A 156 -13.29 1.22 10.40
CA VAL A 156 -12.26 1.03 11.44
C VAL A 156 -11.39 -0.19 11.12
N ILE A 157 -12.01 -1.34 10.82
CA ILE A 157 -11.29 -2.60 10.53
C ILE A 157 -10.44 -2.45 9.27
N LYS A 158 -11.04 -1.98 8.16
CA LYS A 158 -10.33 -1.75 6.90
C LYS A 158 -9.13 -0.83 7.10
N SER A 159 -9.33 0.28 7.80
CA SER A 159 -8.29 1.28 8.05
C SER A 159 -7.19 0.71 8.96
N GLY A 160 -7.54 -0.07 9.98
CA GLY A 160 -6.57 -0.75 10.84
C GLY A 160 -5.68 -1.73 10.07
N ILE A 161 -6.26 -2.59 9.23
CA ILE A 161 -5.50 -3.53 8.39
C ILE A 161 -4.62 -2.78 7.39
N SER A 162 -5.18 -1.75 6.72
CA SER A 162 -4.45 -0.94 5.74
C SER A 162 -3.28 -0.20 6.39
N MET A 163 -3.47 0.31 7.62
CA MET A 163 -2.43 0.95 8.42
C MET A 163 -1.29 -0.03 8.74
N LEU A 164 -1.60 -1.27 9.12
CA LEU A 164 -0.59 -2.31 9.36
C LEU A 164 0.19 -2.64 8.09
N ILE A 165 -0.49 -2.76 6.94
CA ILE A 165 0.16 -2.98 5.64
C ILE A 165 1.11 -1.83 5.31
N GLY A 166 0.66 -0.58 5.50
CA GLY A 166 1.48 0.61 5.31
C GLY A 166 2.72 0.61 6.20
N LEU A 167 2.55 0.30 7.49
CA LEU A 167 3.63 0.23 8.46
C LEU A 167 4.66 -0.85 8.10
N VAL A 168 4.21 -2.06 7.78
CA VAL A 168 5.11 -3.16 7.38
C VAL A 168 5.87 -2.82 6.11
N THR A 169 5.20 -2.26 5.11
CA THR A 169 5.80 -1.83 3.85
C THR A 169 6.87 -0.76 4.08
N PHE A 170 6.55 0.24 4.92
CA PHE A 170 7.50 1.26 5.35
C PHE A 170 8.72 0.66 6.05
N LEU A 171 8.51 -0.21 7.04
CA LEU A 171 9.59 -0.83 7.80
C LEU A 171 10.51 -1.67 6.92
N ILE A 172 9.96 -2.43 5.96
CA ILE A 172 10.77 -3.21 5.01
C ILE A 172 11.65 -2.27 4.17
N GLY A 173 11.08 -1.20 3.61
CA GLY A 173 11.83 -0.20 2.84
C GLY A 173 12.91 0.48 3.68
N PHE A 174 12.52 1.01 4.83
CA PHE A 174 13.40 1.75 5.73
C PHE A 174 14.54 0.89 6.28
N LEU A 175 14.25 -0.30 6.83
CA LEU A 175 15.26 -1.16 7.44
C LEU A 175 16.28 -1.64 6.40
N LYS A 176 15.84 -1.96 5.17
CA LYS A 176 16.76 -2.37 4.11
C LYS A 176 17.75 -1.27 3.73
N THR A 177 17.26 -0.03 3.60
CA THR A 177 18.11 1.12 3.34
C THR A 177 19.10 1.35 4.50
N GLN A 178 18.63 1.33 5.75
CA GLN A 178 19.48 1.56 6.93
C GLN A 178 20.58 0.49 7.11
N ILE A 179 20.24 -0.78 6.93
CA ILE A 179 21.22 -1.88 7.02
C ILE A 179 22.32 -1.72 5.96
N SER A 180 21.96 -1.24 4.78
CA SER A 180 22.94 -1.09 3.70
C SER A 180 23.89 0.08 3.90
N MET A 181 23.45 1.17 4.54
CA MET A 181 24.30 2.29 4.93
C MET A 181 25.32 1.87 6.00
N LYS A 182 24.87 1.22 7.08
CA LYS A 182 25.76 0.77 8.18
C LYS A 182 26.91 -0.16 7.72
N LYS A 183 26.68 -0.94 6.67
CA LYS A 183 27.71 -1.84 6.12
C LYS A 183 28.87 -1.08 5.49
N VAL A 184 28.65 0.12 4.97
CA VAL A 184 29.70 0.93 4.36
C VAL A 184 30.54 1.64 5.41
N ASP A 185 29.90 2.22 6.42
CA ASP A 185 30.62 2.81 7.57
C ASP A 185 31.57 1.79 8.24
N SER A 186 31.14 0.52 8.33
CA SER A 186 31.96 -0.55 8.90
C SER A 186 33.12 -1.00 8.00
N GLN A 187 33.05 -0.75 6.69
CA GLN A 187 34.14 -1.07 5.75
C GLN A 187 35.20 0.03 5.74
N GLU A 188 34.81 1.30 5.84
CA GLU A 188 35.75 2.43 5.91
C GLU A 188 36.59 2.44 7.21
N ILE A 189 36.05 1.92 8.32
CA ILE A 189 36.78 1.84 9.60
C ILE A 189 37.87 0.75 9.60
N ASN A 190 37.75 -0.25 8.72
CA ASN A 190 38.66 -1.41 8.67
C ASN A 190 39.70 -1.34 7.53
N THR A 191 39.78 -0.22 6.82
CA THR A 191 40.77 0.07 5.76
C THR A 191 41.72 1.18 6.20
#